data_AF-A0AAN7BJQ3-F1
#
_entry.id   AF-A0AAN7BJQ3-F1
#
_cell.length_a   1.000
_cell.length_b   1.000
_cell.length_c   1.000
_cell.angle_alpha   90.00
_cell.angle_beta   90.00
_cell.angle_gamma   90.00
#
_symmetry.space_group_name_H-M   'P 1'
#
loop_
_entity.id
_entity.type
_entity.pdbx_description
1 polymer ?
#
loop_
_entity_poly.entity_id
_entity_poly.type
_entity_poly.pdbx_seq_one_letter_code
_entity_poly.pdbx_strand_id
1 'polypeptide(L)'
;MIPRILRRFTQKFILQCRQVTTKTPGNPYPLIGALDYVPETPILPEDMPELRYLNPKTPSDDNSEAQPVRPGSKVQNFSRQHNVLFWTDAKPPRGQGKLNSHGFRIRYSKNHTFSNYDEEPLGYKPHPLTDKVLWRYLQKKKTPLWVYATAYLGPNNSIAVVRRKCAKKMKAALYFALAELGFDKNGRALKEGRKDVFQGTFFLTGYQPEKVMAAEFGVVVKDLAEVLRNEVILNMTTGRTPQRGGQGQSRFPNKRY
;
A
#
# COMPACT_ATOMS: atom_id res chain seq x y z
N MET A 1 21.24 38.88 -1.18
CA MET A 1 21.88 38.13 -2.29
C MET A 1 21.40 36.70 -2.24
N ILE A 2 20.62 36.28 -3.24
CA ILE A 2 19.99 34.95 -3.32
C ILE A 2 20.51 34.28 -4.61
N PRO A 3 20.92 33.00 -4.59
CA PRO A 3 21.59 32.39 -5.75
C PRO A 3 20.63 32.14 -6.93
N ARG A 4 21.12 32.44 -8.14
CA ARG A 4 20.45 32.44 -9.45
C ARG A 4 20.01 31.06 -10.01
N ILE A 5 19.80 30.03 -9.19
CA ILE A 5 19.54 28.66 -9.68
C ILE A 5 18.03 28.29 -9.65
N LEU A 6 17.18 29.06 -8.96
CA LEU A 6 15.75 28.76 -8.81
C LEU A 6 14.80 29.46 -9.80
N ARG A 7 15.31 29.99 -10.93
CA ARG A 7 14.47 30.63 -11.98
C ARG A 7 14.39 29.88 -13.32
N ARG A 8 15.08 28.75 -13.50
CA ARG A 8 15.10 28.02 -14.78
C ARG A 8 14.18 26.80 -14.90
N PHE A 9 13.47 26.40 -13.84
CA PHE A 9 12.59 25.22 -13.88
C PHE A 9 11.09 25.52 -14.04
N THR A 10 10.65 26.76 -13.84
CA THR A 10 9.22 27.12 -13.93
C THR A 10 8.78 27.68 -15.29
N GLN A 11 9.70 27.95 -16.23
CA GLN A 11 9.37 28.48 -17.56
C GLN A 11 9.30 27.45 -18.69
N LYS A 12 9.83 26.23 -18.50
CA LYS A 12 9.80 25.18 -19.53
C LYS A 12 8.54 24.30 -19.55
N PHE A 13 7.66 24.39 -18.56
CA PHE A 13 6.44 23.57 -18.50
C PHE A 13 5.16 24.28 -18.98
N ILE A 14 5.19 25.62 -19.11
CA ILE A 14 4.01 26.42 -19.51
C ILE A 14 3.97 26.67 -21.03
N LEU A 15 5.06 26.41 -21.76
CA LEU A 15 5.14 26.62 -23.21
C LEU A 15 4.84 25.40 -24.09
N GLN A 16 4.56 24.23 -23.50
CA GLN A 16 4.27 23.00 -24.28
C GLN A 16 2.78 22.64 -24.34
N CYS A 17 1.90 23.42 -23.71
CA CYS A 17 0.45 23.23 -23.76
C CYS A 17 -0.30 24.29 -24.59
N ARG A 18 0.40 25.02 -25.49
CA ARG A 18 -0.21 26.13 -26.24
C ARG A 18 0.09 26.15 -27.75
N GLN A 19 0.32 24.98 -28.37
CA GLN A 19 0.46 24.86 -29.83
C GLN A 19 -0.25 23.65 -30.43
N VAL A 20 -1.49 23.35 -30.03
CA VAL A 20 -2.37 22.51 -30.85
C VAL A 20 -3.76 23.10 -30.85
N THR A 21 -3.92 24.23 -31.53
CA THR A 21 -5.18 24.62 -32.18
C THR A 21 -4.89 25.80 -33.11
N THR A 22 -4.83 25.54 -34.42
CA THR A 22 -5.67 26.13 -35.48
C THR A 22 -4.95 26.25 -36.84
N LYS A 23 -5.67 25.80 -37.89
CA LYS A 23 -5.62 26.17 -39.32
C LYS A 23 -4.70 25.41 -40.29
N THR A 24 -5.34 24.53 -41.09
CA THR A 24 -5.01 24.16 -42.49
C THR A 24 -5.08 25.41 -43.39
N PRO A 25 -4.26 25.56 -44.47
CA PRO A 25 -4.46 24.82 -45.73
C PRO A 25 -3.16 24.50 -46.52
N GLY A 26 -3.23 23.56 -47.48
CA GLY A 26 -2.20 23.37 -48.51
C GLY A 26 -1.62 21.95 -48.56
N ASN A 27 -2.31 21.04 -49.24
CA ASN A 27 -1.81 19.71 -49.56
C ASN A 27 -1.51 19.63 -51.08
N PRO A 28 -0.25 19.48 -51.51
CA PRO A 28 0.06 19.13 -52.89
C PRO A 28 0.12 17.59 -53.01
N TYR A 29 -0.89 17.06 -53.69
CA TYR A 29 -1.12 15.69 -54.22
C TYR A 29 0.12 14.95 -54.79
N PRO A 30 0.13 13.59 -54.94
CA PRO A 30 -0.97 12.87 -55.59
C PRO A 30 -1.46 11.53 -55.03
N LEU A 31 -2.75 11.32 -55.33
CA LEU A 31 -3.46 10.06 -55.41
C LEU A 31 -2.76 9.13 -56.41
N ILE A 32 -2.36 7.94 -55.95
CA ILE A 32 -2.06 6.79 -56.82
C ILE A 32 -2.78 5.57 -56.23
N GLY A 33 -3.63 4.96 -57.06
CA GLY A 33 -3.85 3.53 -57.09
C GLY A 33 -4.79 2.95 -56.03
N ALA A 34 -6.05 2.81 -56.41
CA ALA A 34 -6.93 1.79 -55.86
C ALA A 34 -6.27 0.41 -55.95
N LEU A 35 -6.05 -0.21 -54.80
CA LEU A 35 -5.91 -1.65 -54.65
C LEU A 35 -6.90 -2.03 -53.56
N ASP A 36 -7.97 -2.70 -53.98
CA ASP A 36 -8.92 -3.36 -53.10
C ASP A 36 -8.18 -4.36 -52.23
N TYR A 37 -7.82 -3.95 -51.02
CA TYR A 37 -7.39 -4.86 -49.96
C TYR A 37 -8.42 -4.80 -48.85
N VAL A 38 -9.37 -5.72 -48.92
CA VAL A 38 -10.19 -6.12 -47.79
C VAL A 38 -9.28 -6.93 -46.86
N PRO A 39 -8.92 -6.47 -45.66
CA PRO A 39 -8.46 -7.41 -44.65
C PRO A 39 -9.71 -8.20 -44.23
N GLU A 40 -9.82 -9.40 -44.76
CA GLU A 40 -10.63 -10.46 -44.18
C GLU A 40 -10.38 -10.44 -42.66
N THR A 41 -11.47 -10.44 -41.90
CA THR A 41 -11.44 -10.70 -40.47
C THR A 41 -10.55 -11.92 -40.24
N PRO A 42 -9.49 -11.83 -39.40
CA PRO A 42 -8.71 -13.02 -39.10
C PRO A 42 -9.66 -14.01 -38.42
N ILE A 43 -9.96 -15.10 -39.13
CA ILE A 43 -10.61 -16.28 -38.59
C ILE A 43 -9.67 -16.76 -37.49
N LEU A 44 -10.03 -16.47 -36.24
CA LEU A 44 -9.40 -17.09 -35.09
C LEU A 44 -9.66 -18.60 -35.23
N PRO A 45 -8.62 -19.46 -35.22
CA PRO A 45 -8.86 -20.89 -35.13
C PRO A 45 -9.66 -21.16 -33.85
N GLU A 46 -10.82 -21.83 -33.99
CA GLU A 46 -11.76 -22.13 -32.90
C GLU A 46 -11.15 -23.05 -31.81
N ASP A 47 -9.94 -23.57 -32.03
CA ASP A 47 -9.25 -24.50 -31.13
C ASP A 47 -7.95 -23.93 -30.53
N MET A 48 -7.97 -22.68 -30.04
CA MET A 48 -6.96 -22.31 -29.03
C MET A 48 -7.37 -22.91 -27.68
N PRO A 49 -6.60 -23.86 -27.10
CA PRO A 49 -6.86 -24.29 -25.75
C PRO A 49 -6.77 -23.04 -24.87
N GLU A 50 -7.80 -22.81 -24.04
CA GLU A 50 -7.79 -21.74 -23.06
C GLU A 50 -6.43 -21.74 -22.37
N LEU A 51 -5.58 -20.74 -22.68
CA LEU A 51 -4.54 -20.34 -21.78
C LEU A 51 -5.29 -19.79 -20.58
N ARG A 52 -5.63 -20.71 -19.66
CA ARG A 52 -5.99 -20.43 -18.29
C ARG A 52 -4.77 -19.77 -17.69
N TYR A 53 -4.59 -18.49 -18.00
CA TYR A 53 -3.85 -17.59 -17.16
C TYR A 53 -4.45 -17.82 -15.78
N LEU A 54 -3.63 -18.39 -14.91
CA LEU A 54 -3.88 -18.50 -13.49
C LEU A 54 -4.16 -17.08 -13.01
N ASN A 55 -5.41 -16.65 -13.13
CA ASN A 55 -5.93 -15.52 -12.39
C ASN A 55 -5.64 -15.89 -10.93
N PRO A 56 -4.83 -15.11 -10.20
CA PRO A 56 -4.73 -15.33 -8.76
C PRO A 56 -6.17 -15.28 -8.26
N LYS A 57 -6.64 -16.39 -7.68
CA LYS A 57 -8.00 -16.54 -7.16
C LYS A 57 -8.39 -15.21 -6.51
N THR A 58 -9.39 -14.54 -7.07
CA THR A 58 -10.17 -13.59 -6.29
C THR A 58 -10.59 -14.32 -5.02
N PRO A 59 -10.36 -13.79 -3.82
CA PRO A 59 -11.08 -14.32 -2.67
C PRO A 59 -12.55 -14.13 -3.02
N SER A 60 -13.24 -15.25 -3.30
CA SER A 60 -14.67 -15.23 -3.55
C SER A 60 -15.33 -14.59 -2.34
N ASP A 61 -16.35 -13.77 -2.57
CA ASP A 61 -17.28 -13.29 -1.54
C ASP A 61 -18.19 -14.44 -1.04
N ASP A 62 -17.69 -15.69 -1.08
CA ASP A 62 -18.29 -16.80 -0.36
C ASP A 62 -17.89 -16.65 1.11
N ASN A 63 -18.91 -16.47 1.95
CA ASN A 63 -18.84 -16.64 3.40
C ASN A 63 -18.46 -18.08 3.84
N SER A 64 -17.77 -18.86 3.00
CA SER A 64 -16.92 -19.92 3.50
C SER A 64 -15.80 -19.24 4.29
N GLU A 65 -15.81 -19.38 5.62
CA GLU A 65 -14.62 -19.23 6.43
C GLU A 65 -13.49 -19.98 5.74
N ALA A 66 -12.68 -19.27 4.94
CA ALA A 66 -11.46 -19.80 4.39
C ALA A 66 -10.63 -20.15 5.62
N GLN A 67 -10.63 -21.44 5.97
CA GLN A 67 -9.92 -21.95 7.12
C GLN A 67 -8.50 -21.39 7.04
N PRO A 68 -8.02 -20.66 8.07
CA PRO A 68 -6.73 -20.00 8.00
C PRO A 68 -5.69 -21.05 7.59
N VAL A 69 -4.98 -20.80 6.49
CA VAL A 69 -4.00 -21.73 5.94
C VAL A 69 -3.05 -22.10 7.08
N ARG A 70 -3.13 -23.37 7.54
CA ARG A 70 -2.31 -23.83 8.66
C ARG A 70 -0.84 -23.75 8.23
N PRO A 71 0.00 -22.97 8.92
CA PRO A 71 1.40 -22.83 8.51
C PRO A 71 2.17 -24.12 8.76
N GLY A 72 3.11 -24.45 7.86
CA GLY A 72 4.02 -25.58 8.03
C GLY A 72 4.92 -25.42 9.26
N SER A 73 5.42 -26.54 9.82
CA SER A 73 6.24 -26.54 11.05
C SER A 73 7.47 -25.62 10.95
N LYS A 74 8.14 -25.58 9.80
CA LYS A 74 9.28 -24.70 9.52
C LYS A 74 8.91 -23.22 9.62
N VAL A 75 7.74 -22.84 9.10
CA VAL A 75 7.22 -21.47 9.14
C VAL A 75 6.83 -21.08 10.56
N GLN A 76 6.21 -22.00 11.32
CA GLN A 76 5.91 -21.78 12.74
C GLN A 76 7.18 -21.57 13.57
N ASN A 77 8.23 -22.36 13.32
CA ASN A 77 9.52 -22.19 13.99
C ASN A 77 10.15 -20.84 13.66
N PHE A 78 10.16 -20.46 12.38
CA PHE A 78 10.63 -19.13 11.96
C PHE A 78 9.83 -17.99 12.61
N SER A 79 8.50 -18.12 12.63
CA SER A 79 7.58 -17.16 13.23
C SER A 79 7.91 -16.92 14.71
N ARG A 80 8.10 -18.00 15.49
CA ARG A 80 8.50 -17.93 16.90
C ARG A 80 9.91 -17.34 17.07
N GLN A 81 10.88 -17.83 16.30
CA GLN A 81 12.28 -17.41 16.41
C GLN A 81 12.48 -15.93 16.07
N HIS A 82 11.77 -15.43 15.05
CA HIS A 82 11.94 -14.07 14.55
C HIS A 82 10.81 -13.13 14.94
N ASN A 83 9.85 -13.55 15.76
CA ASN A 83 8.67 -12.77 16.14
C ASN A 83 7.98 -12.13 14.92
N VAL A 84 7.69 -12.95 13.91
CA VAL A 84 6.93 -12.58 12.72
C VAL A 84 5.59 -13.30 12.78
N LEU A 85 4.50 -12.55 12.92
CA LEU A 85 3.15 -13.10 13.05
C LEU A 85 2.51 -13.35 11.67
N PHE A 86 1.29 -13.86 11.65
CA PHE A 86 0.54 -14.08 10.42
C PHE A 86 -0.25 -12.82 10.05
N TRP A 87 -0.63 -12.71 8.77
CA TRP A 87 -1.40 -11.55 8.32
C TRP A 87 -2.77 -11.46 9.00
N THR A 88 -3.32 -12.60 9.46
CA THR A 88 -4.56 -12.71 10.22
C THR A 88 -4.48 -11.98 11.56
N ASP A 89 -3.28 -11.76 12.11
CA ASP A 89 -3.07 -11.03 13.35
C ASP A 89 -3.19 -9.49 13.18
N ALA A 90 -3.28 -9.00 11.94
CA ALA A 90 -3.45 -7.58 11.68
C ALA A 90 -4.91 -7.12 11.89
N LYS A 91 -5.07 -6.04 12.66
CA LYS A 91 -6.37 -5.50 13.06
C LYS A 91 -6.71 -4.22 12.30
N PRO A 92 -7.99 -3.97 11.99
CA PRO A 92 -8.40 -2.65 11.50
C PRO A 92 -8.26 -1.60 12.61
N PRO A 93 -7.83 -0.36 12.31
CA PRO A 93 -7.92 0.73 13.26
C PRO A 93 -9.35 1.23 13.38
N ARG A 94 -9.66 1.82 14.54
CA ARG A 94 -10.90 2.58 14.77
C ARG A 94 -10.93 3.79 13.84
N GLY A 95 -12.14 4.18 13.43
CA GLY A 95 -12.33 5.37 12.59
C GLY A 95 -12.01 5.18 11.10
N GLN A 96 -11.73 3.96 10.62
CA GLN A 96 -11.46 3.70 9.20
C GLN A 96 -12.65 3.98 8.24
N GLY A 97 -13.83 4.36 8.75
CA GLY A 97 -15.01 4.67 7.93
C GLY A 97 -14.74 5.75 6.87
N LYS A 98 -13.92 6.75 7.19
CA LYS A 98 -13.45 7.77 6.23
C LYS A 98 -12.59 7.16 5.11
N LEU A 99 -11.75 6.18 5.41
CA LEU A 99 -10.95 5.50 4.40
C LEU A 99 -11.81 4.60 3.51
N ASN A 100 -12.81 3.94 4.11
CA ASN A 100 -13.77 3.13 3.37
C ASN A 100 -14.57 3.98 2.36
N SER A 101 -14.85 5.25 2.69
CA SER A 101 -15.51 6.16 1.74
C SER A 101 -14.64 6.42 0.50
N HIS A 102 -13.30 6.30 0.59
CA HIS A 102 -12.37 6.38 -0.54
C HIS A 102 -12.17 5.06 -1.28
N GLY A 103 -12.84 3.97 -0.87
CA GLY A 103 -12.78 2.67 -1.57
C GLY A 103 -11.61 1.78 -1.14
N PHE A 104 -11.00 2.05 0.01
CA PHE A 104 -9.95 1.20 0.58
C PHE A 104 -10.00 1.12 2.10
N ARG A 105 -9.38 0.07 2.64
CA ARG A 105 -9.25 -0.15 4.09
C ARG A 105 -7.79 -0.38 4.47
N ILE A 106 -7.50 -0.19 5.76
CA ILE A 106 -6.19 -0.44 6.34
C ILE A 106 -6.31 -1.44 7.49
N ARG A 107 -5.34 -2.36 7.59
CA ARG A 107 -5.10 -3.16 8.79
C ARG A 107 -3.66 -2.95 9.23
N TYR A 108 -3.41 -3.07 10.53
CA TYR A 108 -2.10 -2.90 11.10
C TYR A 108 -1.79 -3.97 12.14
N SER A 109 -0.50 -4.24 12.35
CA SER A 109 0.00 -5.05 13.46
C SER A 109 1.24 -4.40 14.03
N LYS A 110 1.36 -4.38 15.36
CA LYS A 110 2.56 -3.90 16.07
C LYS A 110 3.79 -4.75 15.74
N ASN A 111 3.58 -6.04 15.48
CA ASN A 111 4.64 -6.95 15.11
C ASN A 111 4.71 -7.06 13.58
N HIS A 112 5.87 -7.46 13.09
CA HIS A 112 6.02 -7.82 11.68
C HIS A 112 5.13 -9.01 11.34
N THR A 113 4.60 -9.04 10.13
CA THR A 113 3.67 -10.09 9.69
C THR A 113 4.00 -10.55 8.28
N PHE A 114 3.76 -11.84 8.03
CA PHE A 114 3.79 -12.37 6.67
C PHE A 114 2.75 -11.68 5.79
N SER A 115 3.06 -11.58 4.50
CA SER A 115 2.13 -11.14 3.46
C SER A 115 1.12 -12.24 3.18
N ASN A 116 -0.14 -11.88 2.95
CA ASN A 116 -1.17 -12.82 2.48
C ASN A 116 -0.82 -13.41 1.10
N TYR A 117 -0.01 -12.73 0.30
CA TYR A 117 0.48 -13.25 -0.99
C TYR A 117 1.46 -14.40 -0.89
N ASP A 118 2.08 -14.60 0.27
CA ASP A 118 3.03 -15.68 0.49
C ASP A 118 2.35 -16.87 1.20
N GLU A 119 1.01 -16.93 1.27
CA GLU A 119 0.28 -18.02 1.95
C GLU A 119 0.61 -19.40 1.39
N GLU A 120 0.65 -19.56 0.08
CA GLU A 120 0.94 -20.85 -0.56
C GLU A 120 2.33 -21.38 -0.19
N PRO A 121 3.44 -20.65 -0.38
CA PRO A 121 4.76 -21.13 0.03
C PRO A 121 4.96 -21.19 1.56
N LEU A 122 4.09 -20.56 2.36
CA LEU A 122 4.13 -20.60 3.82
C LEU A 122 3.11 -21.59 4.43
N GLY A 123 2.36 -22.30 3.60
CA GLY A 123 1.30 -23.19 4.01
C GLY A 123 1.78 -24.48 4.65
N TYR A 124 0.82 -25.37 4.93
CA TYR A 124 1.07 -26.63 5.63
C TYR A 124 1.94 -27.57 4.79
N LYS A 125 1.68 -27.62 3.49
CA LYS A 125 2.38 -28.49 2.55
C LYS A 125 3.79 -27.92 2.29
N PRO A 126 4.83 -28.76 2.28
CA PRO A 126 6.17 -28.33 1.87
C PRO A 126 6.12 -27.70 0.49
N HIS A 127 6.69 -26.50 0.36
CA HIS A 127 6.77 -25.79 -0.92
C HIS A 127 8.24 -25.53 -1.26
N PRO A 128 8.69 -25.73 -2.51
CA PRO A 128 10.10 -25.55 -2.88
C PRO A 128 10.60 -24.11 -2.66
N LEU A 129 9.69 -23.14 -2.64
CA LEU A 129 10.02 -21.72 -2.40
C LEU A 129 9.99 -21.30 -0.92
N THR A 130 9.62 -22.16 0.03
CA THR A 130 9.50 -21.78 1.45
C THR A 130 10.77 -21.10 1.96
N ASP A 131 11.95 -21.67 1.67
CA ASP A 131 13.23 -21.15 2.18
C ASP A 131 13.59 -19.80 1.59
N LYS A 132 13.34 -19.63 0.29
CA LYS A 132 13.53 -18.36 -0.39
C LYS A 132 12.62 -17.27 0.19
N VAL A 133 11.38 -17.62 0.51
CA VAL A 133 10.42 -16.70 1.12
C VAL A 133 10.86 -16.33 2.54
N LEU A 134 11.16 -17.31 3.39
CA LEU A 134 11.63 -17.06 4.77
C LEU A 134 12.92 -16.21 4.80
N TRP A 135 13.87 -16.48 3.91
CA TRP A 135 15.08 -15.67 3.77
C TRP A 135 14.75 -14.20 3.43
N ARG A 136 13.78 -13.95 2.54
CA ARG A 136 13.33 -12.60 2.21
C ARG A 136 12.77 -11.88 3.45
N TYR A 137 11.99 -12.57 4.27
CA TYR A 137 11.47 -12.01 5.53
C TYR A 137 12.57 -11.68 6.53
N LEU A 138 13.60 -12.53 6.61
CA LEU A 138 14.77 -12.27 7.44
C LEU A 138 15.51 -11.00 7.00
N GLN A 139 15.73 -10.82 5.69
CA GLN A 139 16.33 -9.58 5.16
C GLN A 139 15.46 -8.35 5.43
N LYS A 140 14.14 -8.50 5.31
CA LYS A 140 13.18 -7.40 5.51
C LYS A 140 13.09 -6.94 6.97
N LYS A 141 13.48 -7.77 7.95
CA LYS A 141 13.51 -7.36 9.37
C LYS A 141 14.45 -6.18 9.65
N LYS A 142 15.38 -5.87 8.74
CA LYS A 142 16.25 -4.68 8.83
C LYS A 142 15.47 -3.36 8.79
N THR A 143 14.24 -3.36 8.27
CA THR A 143 13.35 -2.19 8.25
C THR A 143 12.28 -2.30 9.35
N PRO A 144 12.07 -1.25 10.18
CA PRO A 144 11.11 -1.30 11.27
C PRO A 144 9.66 -1.38 10.80
N LEU A 145 9.33 -0.73 9.69
CA LEU A 145 7.97 -0.70 9.15
C LEU A 145 7.85 -1.48 7.84
N TRP A 146 6.87 -2.38 7.78
CA TRP A 146 6.50 -3.11 6.57
C TRP A 146 5.18 -2.59 6.02
N VAL A 147 5.11 -2.36 4.70
CA VAL A 147 3.88 -1.90 4.05
C VAL A 147 3.56 -2.76 2.85
N TYR A 148 2.44 -3.46 2.93
CA TYR A 148 1.81 -4.18 1.83
C TYR A 148 0.63 -3.37 1.31
N ALA A 149 0.54 -3.23 -0.01
CA ALA A 149 -0.56 -2.54 -0.66
C ALA A 149 -1.08 -3.39 -1.81
N THR A 150 -2.36 -3.74 -1.74
CA THR A 150 -3.08 -4.51 -2.75
C THR A 150 -4.31 -3.75 -3.21
N ALA A 151 -4.67 -3.92 -4.48
CA ALA A 151 -5.94 -3.50 -5.02
C ALA A 151 -6.56 -4.71 -5.73
N TYR A 152 -7.77 -5.08 -5.32
CA TYR A 152 -8.52 -6.20 -5.92
C TYR A 152 -9.28 -5.77 -7.17
N LEU A 153 -9.84 -6.74 -7.88
CA LEU A 153 -10.85 -6.44 -8.90
C LEU A 153 -11.98 -5.66 -8.20
N GLY A 154 -12.27 -4.48 -8.74
CA GLY A 154 -13.46 -3.74 -8.33
C GLY A 154 -14.70 -4.30 -9.04
N PRO A 155 -15.90 -3.83 -8.67
CA PRO A 155 -17.15 -4.22 -9.33
C PRO A 155 -17.17 -3.93 -10.84
N ASN A 156 -16.30 -3.03 -11.30
CA ASN A 156 -16.19 -2.64 -12.71
C ASN A 156 -15.10 -3.41 -13.47
N ASN A 157 -14.64 -4.56 -12.97
CA ASN A 157 -13.55 -5.33 -13.58
C ASN A 157 -12.28 -4.49 -13.84
N SER A 158 -11.88 -3.72 -12.82
CA SER A 158 -10.73 -2.81 -12.87
C SER A 158 -9.51 -3.44 -13.53
N ILE A 159 -8.95 -2.83 -14.57
CA ILE A 159 -7.79 -3.41 -15.27
C ILE A 159 -6.53 -3.43 -14.39
N ALA A 160 -5.60 -4.35 -14.66
CA ALA A 160 -4.38 -4.54 -13.86
C ALA A 160 -3.55 -3.26 -13.66
N VAL A 161 -3.51 -2.39 -14.68
CA VAL A 161 -2.81 -1.08 -14.62
C VAL A 161 -3.44 -0.17 -13.57
N VAL A 162 -4.78 -0.10 -13.51
CA VAL A 162 -5.52 0.72 -12.52
C VAL A 162 -5.27 0.18 -11.12
N ARG A 163 -5.33 -1.15 -10.92
CA ARG A 163 -5.03 -1.79 -9.63
C ARG A 163 -3.61 -1.47 -9.16
N ARG A 164 -2.62 -1.54 -10.05
CA ARG A 164 -1.22 -1.21 -9.73
C ARG A 164 -1.05 0.28 -9.38
N LYS A 165 -1.71 1.19 -10.10
CA LYS A 165 -1.71 2.63 -9.80
C LYS A 165 -2.40 2.90 -8.45
N CYS A 166 -3.52 2.26 -8.17
CA CYS A 166 -4.23 2.33 -6.90
C CYS A 166 -3.33 1.90 -5.72
N ALA A 167 -2.68 0.73 -5.80
CA ALA A 167 -1.75 0.28 -4.78
C ALA A 167 -0.59 1.25 -4.53
N LYS A 168 -0.03 1.83 -5.60
CA LYS A 168 1.01 2.88 -5.51
C LYS A 168 0.48 4.14 -4.83
N LYS A 169 -0.73 4.61 -5.20
CA LYS A 169 -1.37 5.80 -4.64
C LYS A 169 -1.64 5.64 -3.14
N MET A 170 -2.24 4.52 -2.71
CA MET A 170 -2.48 4.23 -1.29
C MET A 170 -1.17 4.19 -0.50
N LYS A 171 -0.16 3.51 -1.03
CA LYS A 171 1.15 3.40 -0.37
C LYS A 171 1.84 4.76 -0.24
N ALA A 172 1.77 5.59 -1.28
CA ALA A 172 2.26 6.96 -1.23
C ALA A 172 1.49 7.77 -0.17
N ALA A 173 0.17 7.72 -0.17
CA ALA A 173 -0.66 8.45 0.80
C ALA A 173 -0.31 8.08 2.25
N LEU A 174 -0.08 6.79 2.53
CA LEU A 174 0.38 6.34 3.84
C LEU A 174 1.74 6.95 4.22
N TYR A 175 2.69 7.02 3.28
CA TYR A 175 4.00 7.62 3.54
C TYR A 175 3.93 9.12 3.81
N PHE A 176 3.08 9.85 3.08
CA PHE A 176 2.85 11.26 3.36
C PHE A 176 2.16 11.45 4.72
N ALA A 177 1.17 10.63 5.05
CA ALA A 177 0.52 10.65 6.36
C ALA A 177 1.50 10.36 7.51
N LEU A 178 2.43 9.40 7.34
CA LEU A 178 3.50 9.13 8.31
C LEU A 178 4.46 10.32 8.44
N ALA A 179 4.80 10.98 7.32
CA ALA A 179 5.65 12.16 7.33
C ALA A 179 5.02 13.33 8.09
N GLU A 180 3.70 13.56 7.94
CA GLU A 180 2.95 14.54 8.74
C GLU A 180 2.99 14.23 10.25
N LEU A 181 3.13 12.96 10.61
CA LEU A 181 3.26 12.49 11.98
C LEU A 181 4.72 12.45 12.47
N GLY A 182 5.66 12.88 11.63
CA GLY A 182 7.09 12.99 11.93
C GLY A 182 7.86 11.68 11.78
N PHE A 183 7.40 10.76 10.93
CA PHE A 183 8.09 9.49 10.62
C PHE A 183 8.40 9.35 9.12
N ASP A 184 9.52 8.72 8.79
CA ASP A 184 9.90 8.39 7.42
C ASP A 184 9.14 7.16 6.89
N LYS A 185 9.34 6.84 5.60
CA LYS A 185 8.74 5.67 4.95
C LYS A 185 9.12 4.32 5.56
N ASN A 186 10.19 4.28 6.37
CA ASN A 186 10.68 3.08 7.06
C ASN A 186 10.22 3.03 8.52
N GLY A 187 9.52 4.06 9.00
CA GLY A 187 9.04 4.18 10.38
C GLY A 187 10.03 4.84 11.35
N ARG A 188 11.10 5.47 10.88
CA ARG A 188 12.06 6.19 11.74
C ARG A 188 11.61 7.63 11.96
N ALA A 189 11.80 8.19 13.15
CA ALA A 189 11.49 9.59 13.39
C ALA A 189 12.29 10.52 12.46
N LEU A 190 11.63 11.56 11.93
CA LEU A 190 12.23 12.57 11.06
C LEU A 190 12.91 13.69 11.85
N LYS A 191 12.47 13.95 13.09
CA LYS A 191 13.02 15.03 13.92
C LYS A 191 14.29 14.55 14.61
N GLU A 192 15.37 15.33 14.47
CA GLU A 192 16.62 15.09 15.19
C GLU A 192 16.38 15.02 16.71
N GLY A 193 16.98 14.01 17.36
CA GLY A 193 16.83 13.76 18.79
C GLY A 193 15.61 12.91 19.19
N ARG A 194 14.61 12.69 18.32
CA ARG A 194 13.56 11.67 18.59
C ARG A 194 14.13 10.28 18.29
N LYS A 195 14.07 9.40 19.30
CA LYS A 195 14.41 7.98 19.18
C LYS A 195 13.18 7.08 18.96
N ASP A 196 12.02 7.69 18.80
CA ASP A 196 10.77 6.98 18.53
C ASP A 196 10.87 6.24 17.18
N VAL A 197 10.48 4.97 17.19
CA VAL A 197 10.41 4.13 15.99
C VAL A 197 9.00 3.61 15.84
N PHE A 198 8.39 3.90 14.70
CA PHE A 198 7.12 3.34 14.26
C PHE A 198 7.40 1.95 13.64
N GLN A 199 7.05 0.88 14.35
CA GLN A 199 7.38 -0.49 13.97
C GLN A 199 6.14 -1.36 13.75
N GLY A 200 6.29 -2.35 12.87
CA GLY A 200 5.28 -3.37 12.59
C GLY A 200 4.88 -3.42 11.12
N THR A 201 3.64 -3.78 10.83
CA THR A 201 3.15 -3.96 9.45
C THR A 201 1.85 -3.20 9.20
N PHE A 202 1.73 -2.62 8.00
CA PHE A 202 0.48 -2.17 7.41
C PHE A 202 0.06 -3.02 6.20
N PHE A 203 -1.24 -3.28 6.11
CA PHE A 203 -1.91 -3.83 4.95
C PHE A 203 -2.94 -2.82 4.43
N LEU A 204 -2.69 -2.28 3.24
CA LEU A 204 -3.59 -1.40 2.52
C LEU A 204 -4.33 -2.23 1.47
N THR A 205 -5.66 -2.24 1.53
CA THR A 205 -6.51 -3.04 0.64
C THR A 205 -7.52 -2.14 -0.06
N GLY A 206 -7.32 -1.90 -1.36
CA GLY A 206 -8.29 -1.23 -2.22
C GLY A 206 -9.29 -2.23 -2.79
N TYR A 207 -10.58 -2.04 -2.49
CA TYR A 207 -11.67 -2.87 -3.01
C TYR A 207 -12.48 -2.13 -4.10
N GLN A 208 -12.31 -0.81 -4.22
CA GLN A 208 -12.84 0.00 -5.33
C GLN A 208 -11.71 0.86 -5.92
N PRO A 209 -10.83 0.28 -6.77
CA PRO A 209 -9.65 0.99 -7.28
C PRO A 209 -9.97 2.31 -8.00
N GLU A 210 -11.08 2.37 -8.73
CA GLU A 210 -11.56 3.56 -9.42
C GLU A 210 -11.83 4.70 -8.43
N LYS A 211 -12.48 4.38 -7.31
CA LYS A 211 -12.81 5.34 -6.25
C LYS A 211 -11.56 5.86 -5.55
N VAL A 212 -10.61 4.97 -5.28
CA VAL A 212 -9.29 5.36 -4.73
C VAL A 212 -8.57 6.28 -5.71
N MET A 213 -8.65 6.01 -7.01
CA MET A 213 -8.01 6.83 -8.04
C MET A 213 -8.69 8.20 -8.20
N ALA A 214 -10.01 8.27 -8.08
CA ALA A 214 -10.79 9.50 -8.13
C ALA A 214 -10.65 10.38 -6.88
N ALA A 215 -10.40 9.80 -5.71
CA ALA A 215 -10.26 10.54 -4.45
C ALA A 215 -9.11 11.56 -4.50
N GLU A 216 -9.32 12.75 -3.96
CA GLU A 216 -8.27 13.78 -3.89
C GLU A 216 -7.13 13.33 -2.97
N PHE A 217 -5.89 13.37 -3.47
CA PHE A 217 -4.74 12.81 -2.74
C PHE A 217 -4.53 13.47 -1.37
N GLY A 218 -4.65 14.80 -1.29
CA GLY A 218 -4.47 15.55 -0.03
C GLY A 218 -5.52 15.19 1.02
N VAL A 219 -6.77 14.94 0.61
CA VAL A 219 -7.85 14.51 1.51
C VAL A 219 -7.56 13.10 2.04
N VAL A 220 -7.16 12.17 1.17
CA VAL A 220 -6.80 10.81 1.59
C VAL A 220 -5.62 10.80 2.58
N VAL A 221 -4.62 11.66 2.38
CA VAL A 221 -3.49 11.80 3.30
C VAL A 221 -3.95 12.29 4.67
N LYS A 222 -4.78 13.33 4.72
CA LYS A 222 -5.31 13.88 5.98
C LYS A 222 -6.14 12.84 6.74
N ASP A 223 -7.04 12.15 6.06
CA ASP A 223 -7.88 11.11 6.67
C ASP A 223 -7.03 9.94 7.19
N LEU A 224 -5.99 9.54 6.45
CA LEU A 224 -5.03 8.55 6.91
C LEU A 224 -4.29 9.03 8.16
N ALA A 225 -3.77 10.26 8.17
CA ALA A 225 -3.05 10.82 9.30
C ALA A 225 -3.92 10.89 10.56
N GLU A 226 -5.20 11.22 10.42
CA GLU A 226 -6.18 11.22 11.52
C GLU A 226 -6.38 9.81 12.09
N VAL A 227 -6.65 8.82 11.23
CA VAL A 227 -6.81 7.40 11.63
C VAL A 227 -5.56 6.90 12.35
N LEU A 228 -4.38 7.22 11.82
CA LEU A 228 -3.11 6.82 12.42
C LEU A 228 -2.89 7.48 13.80
N ARG A 229 -3.23 8.76 13.94
CA ARG A 229 -3.02 9.53 15.18
C ARG A 229 -3.84 9.00 16.35
N ASN A 230 -5.08 8.60 16.08
CA ASN A 230 -6.05 8.25 17.12
C ASN A 230 -5.72 6.95 17.86
N GLU A 231 -5.13 5.97 17.18
CA GLU A 231 -4.90 4.64 17.76
C GLU A 231 -3.54 4.06 17.38
N VAL A 232 -3.19 4.14 16.10
CA VAL A 232 -2.09 3.35 15.55
C VAL A 232 -0.73 3.82 16.06
N ILE A 233 -0.51 5.14 16.15
CA ILE A 233 0.74 5.70 16.68
C ILE A 233 1.01 5.20 18.11
N LEU A 234 -0.01 5.17 18.96
CA LEU A 234 0.15 4.74 20.35
C LEU A 234 0.56 3.26 20.44
N ASN A 235 0.03 2.44 19.54
CA ASN A 235 0.25 0.99 19.56
C ASN A 235 1.54 0.56 18.84
N MET A 236 1.97 1.28 17.80
CA MET A 236 3.10 0.90 16.94
C MET A 236 4.39 1.67 17.23
N THR A 237 4.35 2.75 18.00
CA THR A 237 5.57 3.51 18.34
C THR A 237 6.27 2.88 19.54
N THR A 238 7.53 2.49 19.36
CA THR A 238 8.45 2.12 20.44
C THR A 238 9.42 3.24 20.75
N GLY A 239 9.92 3.28 21.99
CA GLY A 239 10.98 4.24 22.38
C GLY A 239 10.48 5.59 22.86
N ARG A 240 9.16 5.78 23.04
CA ARG A 240 8.63 6.95 23.75
C ARG A 240 9.22 6.94 25.16
N THR A 241 10.10 7.90 25.44
CA THR A 241 10.36 8.29 26.83
C THR A 241 9.00 8.66 27.42
N PRO A 242 8.57 8.06 28.53
CA PRO A 242 7.34 8.50 29.18
C PRO A 242 7.49 9.99 29.42
N GLN A 243 6.58 10.79 28.87
CA GLN A 243 6.46 12.17 29.30
C GLN A 243 6.20 12.11 30.80
N ARG A 244 7.20 12.47 31.59
CA ARG A 244 7.05 12.76 33.02
C ARG A 244 6.16 14.00 33.09
N GLY A 245 4.86 13.81 32.94
CA GLY A 245 3.85 14.82 33.26
C GLY A 245 3.94 15.06 34.75
N GLY A 246 4.38 16.25 35.12
CA GLY A 246 4.36 16.70 36.50
C GLY A 246 2.93 16.84 37.03
N GLN A 247 2.87 16.90 38.36
CA GLN A 247 1.74 17.24 39.23
C GLN A 247 0.76 16.11 39.58
N GLY A 248 1.13 15.46 40.69
CA GLY A 248 0.21 14.83 41.62
C GLY A 248 0.94 14.71 42.96
N GLN A 249 0.97 15.79 43.73
CA GLN A 249 1.36 15.75 45.14
C GLN A 249 0.39 14.82 45.87
N SER A 250 0.77 13.55 46.04
CA SER A 250 0.13 12.67 47.01
C SER A 250 0.60 13.11 48.39
N ARG A 251 -0.19 13.99 49.03
CA ARG A 251 -0.11 14.29 50.46
C ARG A 251 -0.27 12.96 51.21
N PHE A 252 0.78 12.50 51.87
CA PHE A 252 0.65 11.49 52.92
C PHE A 252 -0.07 12.13 54.12
N PRO A 253 -1.19 11.57 54.61
CA PRO A 253 -1.69 11.97 55.92
C PRO A 253 -0.77 11.36 56.98
N ASN A 254 -0.08 12.24 57.69
CA ASN A 254 0.68 11.92 58.89
C ASN A 254 -0.32 11.47 59.98
N LYS A 255 -0.44 10.17 60.23
CA LYS A 255 -1.12 9.66 61.42
C LYS A 255 -0.08 9.44 62.51
N ARG A 256 -0.02 10.39 63.45
CA ARG A 256 0.43 10.12 64.82
C ARG A 256 -0.71 9.43 65.55
N TYR A 257 -0.43 8.25 66.10
CA TYR A 257 -0.97 7.74 67.36
C TYR A 257 0.14 6.96 68.02
#